data_AF-A0A4R2C6V1-F1
#
_entry.id   AF-A0A4R2C6V1-F1
#
_cell.length_a   1.000
_cell.length_b   1.000
_cell.length_c   1.000
_cell.angle_alpha   90.00
_cell.angle_beta   90.00
_cell.angle_gamma   90.00
#
_symmetry.space_group_name_H-M   'P 1'
#
loop_
_entity.id
_entity.type
_entity.pdbx_description
1 polymer ?
#
loop_
_entity_poly.entity_id
_entity_poly.type
_entity_poly.pdbx_seq_one_letter_code
_entity_poly.pdbx_strand_id
1 'polypeptide(L)'
;MSKSHRVARGMAVLAVLGLGGIAVTSATAGAAAPTASPSPSSSASVPSATDPNLYPFGAPTGGVAVKVPAPPQEPTLSPTYTTKTTTRIYGSNPYEEAVSVTQHIWPAALPENAPNETNNVPDRPWGITLITPDDPLSGISAVPLIHFPDDAPVLFVNNNGVPDVTLNEIKRLGDTGIVRPPMSNADVFLVGAAANAKVESQLTAIGIKYKTVTGSDVFSLADNVDKLYGSIQNPDLGVPQMGGSASSSGNGMQNVFVGSADGNDWQYYLPATHWASHMPTGMLWSHRNSLPSATVDALKRRNGHALIYVFGGPNQVSASVVQQLSHYGAVQRITADDPVAFNTPATTTPENISVAFAKMHDPAGQVGWGILGPGHGFTLVNVSNWQGAVASAPLSHLGFHAPMLVTTDSNSTLPTEVDDYYKAVAPTFLDSPGEGPYNMTYLIGSWNQLSWPLQAHIDYDSEMSNRRVWSNNNGGRYSDSSQP
;
A
#
# COMPACT_ATOMS: atom_id res chain seq x y z
N MET A 1 -55.23 -25.26 -7.49
CA MET A 1 -56.61 -24.78 -7.70
C MET A 1 -56.59 -23.26 -7.77
N SER A 2 -57.12 -22.70 -8.88
CA SER A 2 -57.61 -21.33 -9.17
C SER A 2 -56.96 -20.11 -8.46
N LYS A 3 -56.25 -19.17 -9.13
CA LYS A 3 -56.76 -18.01 -9.94
C LYS A 3 -57.98 -17.31 -9.28
N SER A 4 -58.10 -16.00 -9.09
CA SER A 4 -57.62 -14.78 -9.78
C SER A 4 -58.09 -13.54 -8.97
N HIS A 5 -57.48 -12.35 -9.05
CA HIS A 5 -57.88 -11.29 -10.00
C HIS A 5 -56.83 -10.16 -10.11
N ARG A 6 -56.67 -9.68 -11.35
CA ARG A 6 -56.00 -8.44 -11.76
C ARG A 6 -57.00 -7.28 -11.73
N VAL A 7 -56.53 -6.05 -11.53
CA VAL A 7 -57.05 -4.87 -12.24
C VAL A 7 -55.86 -4.00 -12.68
N ALA A 8 -55.89 -3.62 -13.95
CA ALA A 8 -54.96 -2.74 -14.64
C ALA A 8 -55.58 -1.35 -14.85
N ARG A 9 -54.74 -0.32 -14.99
CA ARG A 9 -54.91 1.00 -15.67
C ARG A 9 -53.62 1.78 -15.38
N GLY A 10 -52.94 2.51 -16.27
CA GLY A 10 -53.15 2.91 -17.65
C GLY A 10 -52.18 4.08 -17.90
N MET A 11 -51.45 4.05 -19.01
CA MET A 11 -50.48 5.06 -19.46
C MET A 11 -51.11 6.44 -19.70
N ALA A 12 -50.31 7.50 -19.51
CA ALA A 12 -50.38 8.72 -20.33
C ALA A 12 -48.97 9.30 -20.52
N VAL A 13 -48.56 9.35 -21.79
CA VAL A 13 -47.36 9.98 -22.33
C VAL A 13 -47.70 11.44 -22.64
N LEU A 14 -46.80 12.38 -22.34
CA LEU A 14 -46.81 13.70 -22.96
C LEU A 14 -45.40 14.04 -23.46
N ALA A 15 -45.26 14.12 -24.78
CA ALA A 15 -44.12 14.69 -25.48
C ALA A 15 -44.38 16.19 -25.72
N VAL A 16 -43.35 17.02 -25.52
CA VAL A 16 -43.35 18.41 -26.00
C VAL A 16 -42.09 18.62 -26.84
N LEU A 17 -42.33 18.80 -28.15
CA LEU A 17 -41.40 19.26 -29.16
C LEU A 17 -41.20 20.78 -29.01
N GLY A 18 -39.94 21.22 -28.94
CA GLY A 18 -39.54 22.62 -29.04
C GLY A 18 -38.50 22.80 -30.13
N LEU A 19 -38.95 23.26 -31.29
CA LEU A 19 -38.14 23.68 -32.44
C LEU A 19 -37.60 25.11 -32.23
N GLY A 20 -36.31 25.29 -32.46
CA GLY A 20 -35.65 26.58 -32.67
C GLY A 20 -34.16 26.29 -32.93
N GLY A 21 -33.61 26.46 -34.13
CA GLY A 21 -33.67 27.64 -34.98
C GLY A 21 -32.25 28.19 -35.04
N ILE A 22 -31.37 27.51 -35.81
CA ILE A 22 -29.96 27.88 -35.99
C ILE A 22 -29.90 29.09 -36.91
N ALA A 23 -29.44 30.22 -36.40
CA ALA A 23 -29.05 31.39 -37.19
C ALA A 23 -27.52 31.44 -37.27
N VAL A 24 -27.00 31.17 -38.46
CA VAL A 24 -25.60 31.40 -38.83
C VAL A 24 -25.48 32.86 -39.26
N THR A 25 -24.67 33.65 -38.55
CA THR A 25 -24.23 34.97 -39.02
C THR A 25 -22.71 35.06 -38.95
N SER A 26 -22.11 35.06 -40.13
CA SER A 26 -20.74 35.48 -40.40
C SER A 26 -20.55 36.97 -40.12
N ALA A 27 -19.52 37.34 -39.37
CA ALA A 27 -19.00 38.72 -39.36
C ALA A 27 -17.48 38.72 -39.16
N THR A 28 -16.87 39.57 -39.97
CA THR A 28 -15.45 39.78 -40.25
C THR A 28 -14.69 40.55 -39.16
N ALA A 29 -13.39 40.25 -39.08
CA ALA A 29 -12.25 41.06 -38.61
C ALA A 29 -12.52 42.40 -37.88
N GLY A 30 -12.09 42.48 -36.62
CA GLY A 30 -11.90 43.71 -35.87
C GLY A 30 -10.66 43.59 -34.98
N ALA A 31 -9.74 44.52 -35.12
CA ALA A 31 -8.41 44.53 -34.49
C ALA A 31 -8.43 44.62 -32.96
N ALA A 32 -7.43 44.01 -32.33
CA ALA A 32 -7.21 43.97 -30.89
C ALA A 32 -6.89 45.34 -30.29
N ALA A 33 -7.48 45.64 -29.14
CA ALA A 33 -7.02 46.64 -28.19
C ALA A 33 -6.65 45.94 -26.87
N PRO A 34 -5.55 46.31 -26.19
CA PRO A 34 -5.09 45.59 -25.01
C PRO A 34 -5.96 45.96 -23.80
N THR A 35 -6.70 44.99 -23.26
CA THR A 35 -7.37 45.11 -21.96
C THR A 35 -6.36 44.85 -20.84
N ALA A 36 -6.30 45.78 -19.90
CA ALA A 36 -5.44 45.76 -18.72
C ALA A 36 -5.59 44.47 -17.89
N SER A 37 -4.45 43.95 -17.42
CA SER A 37 -4.37 42.80 -16.52
C SER A 37 -5.17 43.04 -15.23
N PRO A 38 -6.00 42.08 -14.78
CA PRO A 38 -6.54 42.12 -13.43
C PRO A 38 -5.42 41.86 -12.42
N SER A 39 -5.30 42.74 -11.41
CA SER A 39 -4.43 42.55 -10.26
C SER A 39 -4.83 41.31 -9.48
N PRO A 40 -3.89 40.46 -9.03
CA PRO A 40 -4.24 39.32 -8.18
C PRO A 40 -4.48 39.82 -6.75
N SER A 41 -5.73 40.05 -6.39
CA SER A 41 -6.14 40.21 -4.99
C SER A 41 -6.67 38.88 -4.46
N SER A 42 -5.84 38.24 -3.63
CA SER A 42 -6.11 37.30 -2.52
C SER A 42 -5.08 36.18 -2.55
N SER A 43 -3.88 36.49 -2.05
CA SER A 43 -3.04 35.46 -1.46
C SER A 43 -3.85 34.81 -0.34
N ALA A 44 -4.28 33.56 -0.53
CA ALA A 44 -4.62 32.70 0.60
C ALA A 44 -3.41 32.79 1.55
N SER A 45 -3.65 33.26 2.77
CA SER A 45 -2.62 33.33 3.79
C SER A 45 -2.06 31.93 3.97
N VAL A 46 -0.77 31.74 3.69
CA VAL A 46 -0.04 30.56 4.16
C VAL A 46 -0.30 30.48 5.67
N PRO A 47 -0.81 29.36 6.21
CA PRO A 47 -1.01 29.22 7.64
C PRO A 47 0.30 29.61 8.34
N SER A 48 0.19 30.49 9.33
CA SER A 48 1.34 30.93 10.10
C SER A 48 2.14 29.70 10.55
N ALA A 49 3.47 29.74 10.41
CA ALA A 49 4.40 28.69 10.90
C ALA A 49 4.36 28.48 12.43
N THR A 50 3.31 28.99 13.09
CA THR A 50 3.09 29.04 14.53
C THR A 50 1.75 28.44 14.93
N ASP A 51 0.95 27.86 14.03
CA ASP A 51 -0.28 27.17 14.43
C ASP A 51 0.09 25.82 15.08
N PRO A 52 -0.03 25.68 16.42
CA PRO A 52 0.37 24.47 17.11
C PRO A 52 -0.52 23.27 16.76
N ASN A 53 -1.73 23.50 16.23
CA ASN A 53 -2.64 22.42 15.83
C ASN A 53 -2.34 21.93 14.40
N LEU A 54 -1.57 22.70 13.63
CA LEU A 54 -1.09 22.30 12.30
C LEU A 54 0.35 21.76 12.36
N TYR A 55 1.16 22.27 13.29
CA TYR A 55 2.56 21.89 13.48
C TYR A 55 2.87 21.65 14.97
N PRO A 56 2.33 20.57 15.58
CA PRO A 56 2.49 20.31 17.02
C PRO A 56 3.95 20.13 17.46
N PHE A 57 4.83 19.69 16.54
CA PHE A 57 6.27 19.50 16.77
C PHE A 57 7.14 20.59 16.13
N GLY A 58 6.51 21.73 15.76
CA GLY A 58 7.11 22.84 15.04
C GLY A 58 7.10 22.66 13.52
N ALA A 59 7.08 23.76 12.78
CA ALA A 59 6.98 23.72 11.33
C ALA A 59 8.23 23.09 10.65
N PRO A 60 8.06 22.40 9.50
CA PRO A 60 9.18 21.98 8.66
C PRO A 60 10.06 23.17 8.25
N THR A 61 11.37 22.94 8.13
CA THR A 61 12.35 23.99 7.78
C THR A 61 13.31 23.53 6.69
N GLY A 62 13.95 24.47 6.00
CA GLY A 62 14.92 24.16 4.93
C GLY A 62 14.32 24.29 3.53
N GLY A 63 14.96 23.64 2.56
CA GLY A 63 14.55 23.65 1.15
C GLY A 63 13.71 22.44 0.75
N VAL A 64 13.47 22.29 -0.55
CA VAL A 64 12.79 21.13 -1.14
C VAL A 64 13.53 19.84 -0.77
N ALA A 65 12.85 18.95 -0.04
CA ALA A 65 13.43 17.71 0.48
C ALA A 65 13.59 16.64 -0.60
N VAL A 66 12.57 16.44 -1.44
CA VAL A 66 12.59 15.47 -2.54
C VAL A 66 12.57 16.20 -3.87
N LYS A 67 13.59 15.98 -4.70
CA LYS A 67 13.68 16.57 -6.05
C LYS A 67 13.45 15.48 -7.08
N VAL A 68 12.38 15.60 -7.85
CA VAL A 68 12.05 14.66 -8.92
C VAL A 68 12.71 15.14 -10.23
N PRO A 69 13.75 14.45 -10.75
CA PRO A 69 14.32 14.78 -12.04
C PRO A 69 13.41 14.30 -13.18
N ALA A 70 13.54 14.92 -14.35
CA ALA A 70 12.91 14.43 -15.56
C ALA A 70 13.36 13.00 -15.89
N PRO A 71 12.51 12.18 -16.52
CA PRO A 71 12.89 10.84 -16.96
C PRO A 71 14.09 10.90 -17.94
N PRO A 72 15.17 10.10 -17.74
CA PRO A 72 16.39 10.20 -18.56
C PRO A 72 16.18 9.97 -20.06
N GLN A 73 15.15 9.22 -20.45
CA GLN A 73 14.86 8.84 -21.83
C GLN A 73 13.79 9.72 -22.50
N GLU A 74 13.23 10.70 -21.79
CA GLU A 74 12.19 11.58 -22.31
C GLU A 74 12.76 12.96 -22.69
N PRO A 75 12.44 13.51 -23.88
CA PRO A 75 12.88 14.84 -24.30
C PRO A 75 12.05 15.94 -23.63
N THR A 76 11.94 15.91 -22.31
CA THR A 76 11.18 16.86 -21.50
C THR A 76 12.04 17.46 -20.39
N LEU A 77 11.81 18.74 -20.11
CA LEU A 77 12.37 19.43 -18.95
C LEU A 77 11.40 19.42 -17.76
N SER A 78 10.18 18.91 -17.94
CA SER A 78 9.18 18.74 -16.89
C SER A 78 9.25 17.32 -16.33
N PRO A 79 9.14 17.13 -15.00
CA PRO A 79 9.09 15.80 -14.44
C PRO A 79 7.77 15.12 -14.85
N THR A 80 7.85 14.12 -15.73
CA THR A 80 6.73 13.23 -16.05
C THR A 80 6.82 12.00 -15.15
N TYR A 81 6.04 11.97 -14.07
CA TYR A 81 6.03 10.88 -13.09
C TYR A 81 4.68 10.17 -12.98
N THR A 82 3.67 10.62 -13.74
CA THR A 82 2.36 9.99 -13.84
C THR A 82 2.02 9.68 -15.30
N THR A 83 1.22 8.64 -15.51
CA THR A 83 0.57 8.30 -16.78
C THR A 83 -0.94 8.15 -16.56
N LYS A 84 -1.68 7.58 -17.52
CA LYS A 84 -3.13 7.36 -17.40
C LYS A 84 -3.47 6.42 -16.25
N THR A 85 -2.66 5.39 -16.05
CA THR A 85 -2.91 4.30 -15.09
C THR A 85 -1.77 4.08 -14.10
N THR A 86 -0.72 4.91 -14.15
CA THR A 86 0.41 4.81 -13.23
C THR A 86 0.74 6.11 -12.53
N THR A 87 1.23 6.02 -11.30
CA THR A 87 1.83 7.12 -10.57
C THR A 87 3.12 6.64 -9.93
N ARG A 88 4.22 7.34 -10.18
CA ARG A 88 5.47 7.11 -9.48
C ARG A 88 5.50 7.90 -8.19
N ILE A 89 5.76 7.20 -7.10
CA ILE A 89 6.12 7.78 -5.82
C ILE A 89 7.65 7.79 -5.75
N TYR A 90 8.23 8.93 -6.16
CA TYR A 90 9.67 9.05 -6.41
C TYR A 90 10.46 9.27 -5.12
N GLY A 91 11.57 8.55 -4.99
CA GLY A 91 12.65 8.85 -4.06
C GLY A 91 13.93 8.22 -4.56
N SER A 92 15.08 8.83 -4.28
CA SER A 92 16.40 8.31 -4.70
C SER A 92 17.09 7.45 -3.63
N ASN A 93 16.52 7.43 -2.42
CA ASN A 93 17.01 6.73 -1.25
C ASN A 93 15.85 6.44 -0.28
N PRO A 94 16.05 5.57 0.72
CA PRO A 94 14.99 5.17 1.65
C PRO A 94 14.25 6.32 2.33
N TYR A 95 14.98 7.39 2.70
CA TYR A 95 14.41 8.52 3.39
C TYR A 95 13.46 9.31 2.49
N GLU A 96 13.88 9.62 1.27
CA GLU A 96 13.05 10.33 0.28
C GLU A 96 11.83 9.50 -0.14
N GLU A 97 12.00 8.19 -0.35
CA GLU A 97 10.89 7.31 -0.72
C GLU A 97 9.81 7.29 0.37
N ALA A 98 10.21 7.16 1.64
CA ALA A 98 9.28 7.18 2.76
C ALA A 98 8.54 8.51 2.86
N VAL A 99 9.23 9.64 2.72
CA VAL A 99 8.61 10.98 2.68
C VAL A 99 7.61 11.12 1.54
N SER A 100 7.95 10.66 0.34
CA SER A 100 7.06 10.74 -0.81
C SER A 100 5.81 9.88 -0.64
N VAL A 101 5.94 8.69 -0.03
CA VAL A 101 4.78 7.85 0.30
C VAL A 101 3.89 8.54 1.33
N THR A 102 4.45 9.03 2.43
CA THR A 102 3.65 9.63 3.49
C THR A 102 2.97 10.92 3.04
N GLN A 103 3.59 11.71 2.15
CA GLN A 103 2.95 12.87 1.52
C GLN A 103 1.84 12.50 0.54
N HIS A 104 1.91 11.33 -0.09
CA HIS A 104 0.84 10.84 -0.96
C HIS A 104 -0.40 10.43 -0.17
N ILE A 105 -0.20 9.78 0.99
CA ILE A 105 -1.28 9.16 1.77
C ILE A 105 -1.87 10.14 2.79
N TRP A 106 -1.03 10.93 3.46
CA TRP A 106 -1.42 11.90 4.49
C TRP A 106 -1.02 13.32 4.06
N PRO A 107 -1.95 14.07 3.44
CA PRO A 107 -1.68 15.43 2.99
C PRO A 107 -1.30 16.40 4.12
N ALA A 108 -1.74 16.15 5.35
CA ALA A 108 -1.51 16.96 6.55
C ALA A 108 -1.78 18.47 6.31
N ALA A 109 -2.82 18.76 5.52
CA ALA A 109 -3.23 20.10 5.12
C ALA A 109 -4.15 20.78 6.15
N LEU A 110 -4.75 20.02 7.06
CA LEU A 110 -5.73 20.51 8.04
C LEU A 110 -5.15 20.52 9.48
N PRO A 111 -5.47 21.56 10.28
CA PRO A 111 -5.24 21.53 11.73
C PRO A 111 -6.15 20.52 12.44
N GLU A 112 -5.70 19.95 13.57
CA GLU A 112 -6.41 18.94 14.40
C GLU A 112 -7.78 19.42 14.95
N ASN A 113 -8.12 20.69 14.78
CA ASN A 113 -9.39 21.28 15.24
C ASN A 113 -10.09 22.13 14.17
N ALA A 114 -9.84 21.86 12.89
CA ALA A 114 -10.44 22.62 11.80
C ALA A 114 -12.00 22.60 11.87
N PRO A 115 -12.69 23.71 11.54
CA PRO A 115 -14.15 23.72 11.53
C PRO A 115 -14.73 22.65 10.58
N ASN A 116 -15.68 21.85 11.08
CA ASN A 116 -16.26 20.68 10.40
C ASN A 116 -15.34 19.45 10.28
N GLU A 117 -14.16 19.47 10.89
CA GLU A 117 -13.39 18.26 11.14
C GLU A 117 -14.15 17.43 12.19
N THR A 118 -14.38 16.16 11.90
CA THR A 118 -15.18 15.25 12.73
C THR A 118 -14.30 14.17 13.33
N ASN A 119 -13.17 14.54 13.94
CA ASN A 119 -12.23 13.66 14.66
C ASN A 119 -11.82 12.38 13.91
N ASN A 120 -11.97 12.35 12.58
CA ASN A 120 -12.03 11.11 11.80
C ASN A 120 -11.81 11.33 10.29
N VAL A 121 -11.32 12.50 9.87
CA VAL A 121 -10.81 12.69 8.51
C VAL A 121 -9.30 12.42 8.59
N PRO A 122 -8.78 11.27 8.09
CA PRO A 122 -7.40 10.86 8.34
C PRO A 122 -6.43 11.61 7.41
N ASP A 123 -6.37 12.93 7.57
CA ASP A 123 -5.38 13.76 6.89
C ASP A 123 -3.98 13.60 7.51
N ARG A 124 -3.90 12.97 8.69
CA ARG A 124 -2.70 12.71 9.47
C ARG A 124 -2.70 11.29 10.04
N PRO A 125 -1.53 10.67 10.21
CA PRO A 125 -1.42 9.38 10.89
C PRO A 125 -1.66 9.53 12.41
N TRP A 126 -1.93 8.41 13.07
CA TRP A 126 -2.03 8.35 14.53
C TRP A 126 -0.68 8.17 15.23
N GLY A 127 0.33 7.69 14.51
CA GLY A 127 1.72 7.67 14.99
C GLY A 127 2.70 7.51 13.84
N ILE A 128 3.95 7.20 14.14
CA ILE A 128 5.00 6.95 13.14
C ILE A 128 5.86 5.77 13.60
N THR A 129 6.18 4.86 12.69
CA THR A 129 7.12 3.76 12.93
C THR A 129 8.50 4.13 12.42
N LEU A 130 9.49 4.27 13.30
CA LEU A 130 10.88 4.54 12.91
C LEU A 130 11.72 3.25 12.93
N ILE A 131 12.37 2.99 11.81
CA ILE A 131 13.33 1.90 11.61
C ILE A 131 14.63 2.42 10.99
N THR A 132 15.68 1.60 10.98
CA THR A 132 16.90 1.88 10.23
C THR A 132 16.85 1.23 8.83
N PRO A 133 17.49 1.81 7.81
CA PRO A 133 17.39 1.34 6.42
C PRO A 133 18.37 0.20 6.07
N ASP A 134 19.03 -0.41 7.05
CA ASP A 134 20.12 -1.38 6.87
C ASP A 134 19.74 -2.84 7.14
N ASP A 135 18.59 -3.10 7.79
CA ASP A 135 18.12 -4.45 8.10
C ASP A 135 16.71 -4.73 7.55
N PRO A 136 16.59 -5.48 6.44
CA PRO A 136 15.29 -5.82 5.85
C PRO A 136 14.43 -6.65 6.78
N LEU A 137 15.03 -7.52 7.60
CA LEU A 137 14.26 -8.42 8.46
C LEU A 137 13.59 -7.62 9.59
N SER A 138 14.32 -6.70 10.22
CA SER A 138 13.74 -5.77 11.21
C SER A 138 12.69 -4.87 10.59
N GLY A 139 12.94 -4.32 9.39
CA GLY A 139 11.98 -3.46 8.69
C GLY A 139 10.67 -4.17 8.35
N ILE A 140 10.74 -5.39 7.80
CA ILE A 140 9.57 -6.21 7.51
C ILE A 140 8.82 -6.57 8.81
N SER A 141 9.55 -6.88 9.88
CA SER A 141 8.94 -7.23 11.18
C SER A 141 8.15 -6.07 11.81
N ALA A 142 8.47 -4.82 11.47
CA ALA A 142 7.83 -3.63 12.02
C ALA A 142 6.47 -3.31 11.36
N VAL A 143 6.23 -3.83 10.15
CA VAL A 143 5.06 -3.50 9.31
C VAL A 143 3.70 -3.71 10.00
N PRO A 144 3.47 -4.71 10.87
CA PRO A 144 2.20 -4.84 11.57
C PRO A 144 1.78 -3.59 12.37
N LEU A 145 2.74 -2.75 12.80
CA LEU A 145 2.47 -1.49 13.51
C LEU A 145 1.90 -0.39 12.61
N ILE A 146 1.92 -0.57 11.28
CA ILE A 146 1.28 0.35 10.34
C ILE A 146 -0.25 0.20 10.41
N HIS A 147 -0.75 -1.02 10.56
CA HIS A 147 -2.17 -1.32 10.43
C HIS A 147 -3.00 -0.66 11.53
N PHE A 148 -4.31 -0.54 11.29
CA PHE A 148 -5.28 -0.15 12.29
C PHE A 148 -5.12 -1.02 13.57
N PRO A 149 -5.13 -0.43 14.76
CA PRO A 149 -5.60 0.92 15.03
C PRO A 149 -4.48 1.94 15.16
N ASP A 150 -3.28 1.74 14.60
CA ASP A 150 -2.15 2.64 14.87
C ASP A 150 -1.85 3.60 13.73
N ASP A 151 -2.25 3.27 12.49
CA ASP A 151 -2.06 4.07 11.27
C ASP A 151 -0.68 4.76 11.24
N ALA A 152 0.37 3.99 11.55
CA ALA A 152 1.70 4.53 11.86
C ALA A 152 2.71 4.21 10.74
N PRO A 153 2.82 5.06 9.71
CA PRO A 153 3.70 4.80 8.57
C PRO A 153 5.16 4.68 8.96
N VAL A 154 5.91 4.01 8.09
CA VAL A 154 7.36 3.84 8.24
C VAL A 154 8.10 5.08 7.76
N LEU A 155 8.97 5.63 8.61
CA LEU A 155 10.03 6.56 8.24
C LEU A 155 11.39 6.01 8.70
N PHE A 156 12.47 6.50 8.08
CA PHE A 156 13.81 5.97 8.33
C PHE A 156 14.67 6.92 9.18
N VAL A 157 15.39 6.36 10.13
CA VAL A 157 16.45 7.01 10.92
C VAL A 157 17.76 6.26 10.76
N ASN A 158 18.85 6.72 11.38
CA ASN A 158 20.11 6.00 11.36
C ASN A 158 20.85 6.12 12.71
N ASN A 159 22.00 5.46 12.79
CA ASN A 159 22.85 5.44 13.99
C ASN A 159 23.42 6.82 14.37
N ASN A 160 23.32 7.81 13.48
CA ASN A 160 23.71 9.20 13.75
C ASN A 160 22.54 10.08 14.20
N GLY A 161 21.31 9.56 14.25
CA GLY A 161 20.12 10.29 14.66
C GLY A 161 19.04 10.31 13.58
N VAL A 162 18.14 11.30 13.69
CA VAL A 162 17.07 11.60 12.74
C VAL A 162 17.62 12.52 11.65
N PRO A 163 17.67 12.09 10.37
CA PRO A 163 18.04 12.98 9.27
C PRO A 163 17.05 14.13 9.09
N ASP A 164 17.51 15.27 8.57
CA ASP A 164 16.66 16.46 8.39
C ASP A 164 15.42 16.20 7.54
N VAL A 165 15.54 15.38 6.48
CA VAL A 165 14.40 14.98 5.63
C VAL A 165 13.33 14.23 6.43
N THR A 166 13.74 13.29 7.28
CA THR A 166 12.85 12.55 8.16
C THR A 166 12.26 13.45 9.25
N LEU A 167 13.09 14.29 9.87
CA LEU A 167 12.65 15.20 10.94
C LEU A 167 11.61 16.19 10.44
N ASN A 168 11.80 16.73 9.25
CA ASN A 168 10.84 17.63 8.62
C ASN A 168 9.53 16.91 8.25
N GLU A 169 9.60 15.65 7.85
CA GLU A 169 8.39 14.88 7.56
C GLU A 169 7.62 14.51 8.83
N ILE A 170 8.31 14.13 9.91
CA ILE A 170 7.69 13.94 11.24
C ILE A 170 6.94 15.21 11.66
N LYS A 171 7.58 16.38 11.51
CA LYS A 171 6.97 17.68 11.80
C LYS A 171 5.78 18.01 10.91
N ARG A 172 5.85 17.69 9.61
CA ARG A 172 4.77 17.93 8.66
C ARG A 172 3.56 17.04 8.97
N LEU A 173 3.81 15.74 9.12
CA LEU A 173 2.79 14.74 9.46
C LEU A 173 2.07 15.13 10.75
N GLY A 174 2.82 15.59 11.76
CA GLY A 174 2.28 16.06 13.03
C GLY A 174 1.21 15.11 13.53
N ASP A 175 1.60 13.87 13.81
CA ASP A 175 0.68 12.81 14.18
C ASP A 175 -0.19 13.20 15.38
N THR A 176 -1.31 12.50 15.53
CA THR A 176 -2.32 12.80 16.56
C THR A 176 -2.11 11.99 17.85
N GLY A 177 -1.09 11.12 17.89
CA GLY A 177 -0.74 10.29 19.03
C GLY A 177 -1.61 9.03 19.22
N ILE A 178 -0.96 7.94 19.61
CA ILE A 178 -1.61 6.65 19.89
C ILE A 178 -2.08 6.61 21.35
N VAL A 179 -3.33 6.99 21.59
CA VAL A 179 -3.90 7.13 22.94
C VAL A 179 -4.14 5.82 23.69
N ARG A 180 -4.34 4.71 22.97
CA ARG A 180 -4.75 3.44 23.56
C ARG A 180 -3.64 2.82 24.43
N PRO A 181 -3.97 2.11 25.52
CA PRO A 181 -2.98 1.30 26.23
C PRO A 181 -2.34 0.25 25.31
N PRO A 182 -1.05 -0.08 25.48
CA PRO A 182 -0.09 0.47 26.44
C PRO A 182 0.63 1.75 25.97
N MET A 183 0.20 2.36 24.87
CA MET A 183 0.92 3.44 24.19
C MET A 183 0.88 4.78 24.92
N SER A 184 -0.21 5.08 25.65
CA SER A 184 -0.32 6.26 26.53
C SER A 184 -0.03 7.59 25.81
N ASN A 185 -0.61 7.78 24.62
CA ASN A 185 -0.39 8.93 23.74
C ASN A 185 1.05 9.01 23.23
N ALA A 186 1.60 7.89 22.78
CA ALA A 186 2.89 7.87 22.10
C ALA A 186 2.71 8.24 20.64
N ASP A 187 3.65 9.02 20.12
CA ASP A 187 3.63 9.53 18.76
C ASP A 187 4.47 8.62 17.84
N VAL A 188 5.50 7.97 18.40
CA VAL A 188 6.48 7.19 17.63
C VAL A 188 6.70 5.78 18.21
N PHE A 189 6.77 4.77 17.35
CA PHE A 189 7.44 3.50 17.63
C PHE A 189 8.91 3.58 17.21
N LEU A 190 9.85 3.28 18.12
CA LEU A 190 11.27 3.07 17.82
C LEU A 190 11.54 1.57 17.76
N VAL A 191 11.73 1.03 16.55
CA VAL A 191 11.86 -0.43 16.35
C VAL A 191 13.31 -0.81 16.09
N GLY A 192 13.80 -1.81 16.82
CA GLY A 192 15.16 -2.35 16.66
C GLY A 192 16.24 -1.28 16.87
N ALA A 193 17.15 -1.14 15.91
CA ALA A 193 18.29 -0.20 15.99
C ALA A 193 17.90 1.29 15.94
N ALA A 194 16.64 1.61 15.59
CA ALA A 194 16.12 2.98 15.68
C ALA A 194 16.03 3.46 17.15
N ALA A 195 15.91 2.54 18.11
CA ALA A 195 15.97 2.83 19.54
C ALA A 195 17.43 3.08 19.98
N ASN A 196 17.96 4.25 19.64
CA ASN A 196 19.29 4.69 20.03
C ASN A 196 19.27 6.10 20.63
N ALA A 197 20.26 6.37 21.50
CA ALA A 197 20.30 7.60 22.31
C ALA A 197 20.26 8.90 21.48
N LYS A 198 20.82 8.92 20.27
CA LYS A 198 20.78 10.13 19.42
C LYS A 198 19.37 10.40 18.92
N VAL A 199 18.73 9.39 18.34
CA VAL A 199 17.33 9.47 17.89
C VAL A 199 16.42 9.87 19.06
N GLU A 200 16.52 9.17 20.19
CA GLU A 200 15.73 9.43 21.40
C GLU A 200 15.89 10.87 21.90
N SER A 201 17.13 11.38 21.94
CA SER A 201 17.40 12.76 22.38
C SER A 201 16.80 13.81 21.44
N GLN A 202 16.86 13.58 20.12
CA GLN A 202 16.32 14.51 19.12
C GLN A 202 14.80 14.53 19.11
N LEU A 203 14.15 13.37 19.25
CA LEU A 203 12.68 13.29 19.38
C LEU A 203 12.20 13.99 20.66
N THR A 204 12.85 13.70 21.79
CA THR A 204 12.50 14.32 23.08
C THR A 204 12.65 15.84 23.03
N ALA A 205 13.69 16.35 22.34
CA ALA A 205 13.94 17.77 22.22
C ALA A 205 12.83 18.56 21.49
N ILE A 206 12.01 17.87 20.67
CA ILE A 206 10.86 18.47 19.96
C ILE A 206 9.52 18.06 20.57
N GLY A 207 9.52 17.40 21.74
CA GLY A 207 8.31 17.04 22.47
C GLY A 207 7.66 15.71 22.06
N ILE A 208 8.31 14.92 21.19
CA ILE A 208 7.79 13.62 20.75
C ILE A 208 7.91 12.58 21.86
N LYS A 209 6.80 11.87 22.10
CA LYS A 209 6.73 10.70 22.96
C LYS A 209 6.90 9.45 22.10
N TYR A 210 7.66 8.49 22.60
CA TYR A 210 7.93 7.27 21.85
C TYR A 210 7.85 6.03 22.71
N LYS A 211 7.61 4.90 22.04
CA LYS A 211 7.69 3.55 22.60
C LYS A 211 8.74 2.75 21.85
N THR A 212 9.68 2.16 22.58
CA THR A 212 10.69 1.28 22.00
C THR A 212 10.18 -0.16 21.91
N VAL A 213 10.55 -0.85 20.82
CA VAL A 213 10.32 -2.28 20.62
C VAL A 213 11.60 -2.89 20.08
N THR A 214 12.25 -3.71 20.89
CA THR A 214 13.56 -4.29 20.57
C THR A 214 13.55 -5.80 20.80
N GLY A 215 14.53 -6.49 20.23
CA GLY A 215 14.78 -7.91 20.43
C GLY A 215 16.29 -8.15 20.46
N SER A 216 16.72 -9.28 21.04
CA SER A 216 18.13 -9.70 21.00
C SER A 216 18.56 -10.20 19.62
N ASP A 217 17.59 -10.56 18.78
CA ASP A 217 17.72 -10.99 17.39
C ASP A 217 16.40 -10.69 16.65
N VAL A 218 16.35 -10.97 15.35
CA VAL A 218 15.14 -10.73 14.54
C VAL A 218 13.94 -11.56 15.00
N PHE A 219 14.16 -12.77 15.52
CA PHE A 219 13.09 -13.67 15.93
C PHE A 219 12.37 -13.13 17.17
N SER A 220 13.13 -12.69 18.16
CA SER A 220 12.63 -12.03 19.36
C SER A 220 12.06 -10.64 19.07
N LEU A 221 12.63 -9.89 18.12
CA LEU A 221 12.06 -8.62 17.67
C LEU A 221 10.67 -8.84 17.06
N ALA A 222 10.53 -9.78 16.13
CA ALA A 222 9.25 -10.09 15.49
C ALA A 222 8.18 -10.56 16.49
N ASP A 223 8.54 -11.41 17.46
CA ASP A 223 7.63 -11.79 18.54
C ASP A 223 7.24 -10.59 19.42
N ASN A 224 8.19 -9.70 19.74
CA ASN A 224 7.90 -8.49 20.52
C ASN A 224 7.02 -7.48 19.78
N VAL A 225 7.17 -7.35 18.45
CA VAL A 225 6.24 -6.57 17.62
C VAL A 225 4.86 -7.21 17.62
N ASP A 226 4.75 -8.53 17.42
CA ASP A 226 3.47 -9.25 17.47
C ASP A 226 2.78 -9.12 18.83
N LYS A 227 3.53 -9.14 19.94
CA LYS A 227 3.03 -8.87 21.30
C LYS A 227 2.51 -7.46 21.43
N LEU A 228 3.29 -6.45 21.02
CA LEU A 228 2.89 -5.07 21.15
C LEU A 228 1.65 -4.79 20.32
N TYR A 229 1.69 -5.14 19.04
CA TYR A 229 0.57 -4.94 18.13
C TYR A 229 -0.69 -5.67 18.61
N GLY A 230 -0.56 -6.93 19.02
CA GLY A 230 -1.66 -7.68 19.63
C GLY A 230 -2.22 -7.02 20.89
N SER A 231 -1.37 -6.45 21.75
CA SER A 231 -1.82 -5.74 22.96
C SER A 231 -2.57 -4.45 22.68
N ILE A 232 -2.33 -3.83 21.52
CA ILE A 232 -3.02 -2.60 21.09
C ILE A 232 -4.30 -2.94 20.33
N GLN A 233 -4.22 -3.85 19.37
CA GLN A 233 -5.33 -4.18 18.46
C GLN A 233 -6.35 -5.12 19.12
N ASN A 234 -5.91 -6.01 20.00
CA ASN A 234 -6.74 -7.00 20.67
C ASN A 234 -6.25 -7.24 22.12
N PRO A 235 -6.43 -6.25 23.02
CA PRO A 235 -5.92 -6.32 24.39
C PRO A 235 -6.44 -7.51 25.20
N ASP A 236 -7.60 -8.07 24.83
CA ASP A 236 -8.21 -9.20 25.54
C ASP A 236 -7.43 -10.50 25.36
N LEU A 237 -6.89 -10.74 24.15
CA LEU A 237 -6.16 -11.97 23.83
C LEU A 237 -4.65 -11.75 23.64
N GLY A 238 -4.21 -10.50 23.45
CA GLY A 238 -2.80 -10.15 23.28
C GLY A 238 -2.17 -10.74 22.01
N VAL A 239 -3.00 -11.02 20.99
CA VAL A 239 -2.59 -11.47 19.66
C VAL A 239 -3.44 -10.76 18.59
N PRO A 240 -2.84 -10.36 17.46
CA PRO A 240 -3.61 -9.78 16.35
C PRO A 240 -4.72 -10.71 15.88
N GLN A 241 -5.93 -10.16 15.73
CA GLN A 241 -7.10 -10.93 15.34
C GLN A 241 -8.02 -10.16 14.39
N MET A 242 -8.47 -10.86 13.36
CA MET A 242 -9.53 -10.41 12.46
C MET A 242 -10.88 -11.02 12.83
N GLY A 243 -11.92 -10.18 12.90
CA GLY A 243 -13.35 -10.55 12.86
C GLY A 243 -13.77 -11.81 13.65
N GLY A 244 -14.88 -12.41 13.21
CA GLY A 244 -15.28 -13.77 13.58
C GLY A 244 -14.93 -14.74 12.44
N SER A 245 -14.37 -15.90 12.77
CA SER A 245 -14.10 -16.95 11.78
C SER A 245 -15.30 -17.89 11.64
N ALA A 246 -15.54 -18.42 10.44
CA ALA A 246 -16.46 -19.54 10.27
C ALA A 246 -15.89 -20.88 10.78
N SER A 247 -14.56 -20.97 10.98
CA SER A 247 -13.84 -22.20 11.36
C SER A 247 -13.33 -22.21 12.80
N SER A 248 -13.13 -21.04 13.42
CA SER A 248 -12.80 -20.91 14.84
C SER A 248 -14.07 -20.64 15.63
N SER A 249 -14.26 -21.31 16.77
CA SER A 249 -15.45 -21.28 17.64
C SER A 249 -15.77 -19.91 18.28
N GLY A 250 -15.79 -18.83 17.49
CA GLY A 250 -15.94 -17.44 17.94
C GLY A 250 -14.63 -16.70 18.24
N ASN A 251 -13.46 -17.35 18.15
CA ASN A 251 -12.16 -16.76 18.52
C ASN A 251 -11.49 -15.90 17.42
N GLY A 252 -12.23 -15.57 16.35
CA GLY A 252 -11.73 -14.87 15.16
C GLY A 252 -10.56 -15.56 14.45
N MET A 253 -9.98 -14.89 13.46
CA MET A 253 -8.87 -15.41 12.67
C MET A 253 -7.57 -14.80 13.20
N GLN A 254 -6.69 -15.66 13.74
CA GLN A 254 -5.40 -15.26 14.31
C GLN A 254 -4.29 -15.56 13.30
N ASN A 255 -4.31 -14.79 12.20
CA ASN A 255 -3.42 -14.99 11.07
C ASN A 255 -1.96 -14.71 11.44
N VAL A 256 -1.08 -15.57 10.95
CA VAL A 256 0.38 -15.45 11.10
C VAL A 256 1.01 -15.77 9.77
N PHE A 257 1.90 -14.90 9.34
CA PHE A 257 2.77 -15.17 8.23
C PHE A 257 4.14 -15.61 8.73
N VAL A 258 4.76 -16.53 8.00
CA VAL A 258 6.09 -17.06 8.31
C VAL A 258 6.94 -17.06 7.04
N GLY A 259 8.04 -16.31 7.07
CA GLY A 259 9.09 -16.34 6.06
C GLY A 259 10.43 -16.82 6.64
N SER A 260 11.42 -17.02 5.78
CA SER A 260 12.78 -17.41 6.20
C SER A 260 13.67 -16.19 6.41
N ALA A 261 14.37 -16.16 7.54
CA ALA A 261 15.38 -15.16 7.88
C ALA A 261 16.77 -15.48 7.30
N ASP A 262 16.91 -16.61 6.59
CA ASP A 262 18.22 -17.06 6.09
C ASP A 262 18.59 -16.36 4.77
N GLY A 263 19.74 -15.68 4.77
CA GLY A 263 20.28 -15.04 3.57
C GLY A 263 19.31 -14.03 2.95
N ASN A 264 19.00 -14.19 1.66
CA ASN A 264 18.08 -13.31 0.92
C ASN A 264 16.66 -13.88 0.82
N ASP A 265 16.31 -14.90 1.61
CA ASP A 265 14.98 -15.51 1.54
C ASP A 265 13.84 -14.54 1.95
N TRP A 266 14.17 -13.45 2.64
CA TRP A 266 13.23 -12.37 2.97
C TRP A 266 12.56 -11.74 1.74
N GLN A 267 13.18 -11.82 0.56
CA GLN A 267 12.63 -11.30 -0.69
C GLN A 267 11.30 -11.95 -1.06
N TYR A 268 11.12 -13.24 -0.75
CA TYR A 268 9.87 -13.96 -0.98
C TYR A 268 8.73 -13.47 -0.07
N TYR A 269 9.10 -12.79 1.02
CA TYR A 269 8.19 -12.38 2.06
C TYR A 269 7.74 -10.92 1.92
N LEU A 270 8.39 -10.15 1.03
CA LEU A 270 8.03 -8.76 0.77
C LEU A 270 6.53 -8.57 0.51
N PRO A 271 5.84 -9.33 -0.38
CA PRO A 271 4.43 -9.06 -0.69
C PRO A 271 3.50 -9.11 0.54
N ALA A 272 3.91 -9.82 1.59
CA ALA A 272 3.19 -9.91 2.84
C ALA A 272 3.12 -8.59 3.60
N THR A 273 4.07 -7.66 3.39
CA THR A 273 4.08 -6.35 4.07
C THR A 273 2.83 -5.54 3.77
N HIS A 274 2.41 -5.57 2.50
CA HIS A 274 1.23 -4.85 2.02
C HIS A 274 -0.08 -5.47 2.55
N TRP A 275 -0.10 -6.76 2.84
CA TRP A 275 -1.25 -7.37 3.51
C TRP A 275 -1.23 -7.13 5.01
N ALA A 276 -0.07 -7.23 5.66
CA ALA A 276 0.06 -7.01 7.10
C ALA A 276 -0.18 -5.55 7.51
N SER A 277 0.02 -4.58 6.61
CA SER A 277 -0.42 -3.20 6.80
C SER A 277 -1.92 -3.01 6.62
N HIS A 278 -2.59 -3.88 5.84
CA HIS A 278 -4.02 -3.82 5.52
C HIS A 278 -4.90 -4.65 6.46
N MET A 279 -4.35 -5.71 7.05
CA MET A 279 -5.09 -6.66 7.89
C MET A 279 -4.27 -7.12 9.11
N PRO A 280 -4.88 -7.29 10.30
CA PRO A 280 -4.23 -7.81 11.49
C PRO A 280 -3.59 -9.18 11.24
N THR A 281 -2.25 -9.17 11.15
CA THR A 281 -1.46 -10.36 10.86
C THR A 281 -0.13 -10.29 11.61
N GLY A 282 0.23 -11.37 12.30
CA GLY A 282 1.57 -11.49 12.87
C GLY A 282 2.60 -11.80 11.78
N MET A 283 3.76 -11.13 11.79
CA MET A 283 4.84 -11.42 10.84
C MET A 283 6.02 -12.06 11.59
N LEU A 284 6.20 -13.36 11.44
CA LEU A 284 7.24 -14.13 12.13
C LEU A 284 8.27 -14.71 11.16
N TRP A 285 9.38 -15.18 11.72
CA TRP A 285 10.51 -15.74 10.96
C TRP A 285 10.83 -17.17 11.36
N SER A 286 11.32 -17.95 10.41
CA SER A 286 11.98 -19.23 10.64
C SER A 286 13.40 -19.23 10.08
N HIS A 287 14.19 -20.24 10.42
CA HIS A 287 15.28 -20.66 9.53
C HIS A 287 14.71 -21.62 8.47
N ARG A 288 15.50 -21.94 7.44
CA ARG A 288 15.11 -22.91 6.40
C ARG A 288 14.73 -24.26 6.98
N ASN A 289 15.49 -24.73 7.96
CA ASN A 289 15.43 -26.10 8.47
C ASN A 289 15.10 -26.21 9.97
N SER A 290 14.80 -25.10 10.64
CA SER A 290 14.45 -25.10 12.06
C SER A 290 13.54 -23.94 12.44
N LEU A 291 12.69 -24.16 13.44
CA LEU A 291 11.80 -23.16 13.98
C LEU A 291 12.41 -22.51 15.26
N PRO A 292 12.69 -21.21 15.26
CA PRO A 292 13.22 -20.49 16.42
C PRO A 292 12.25 -20.47 17.61
N SER A 293 12.77 -20.41 18.83
CA SER A 293 11.94 -20.43 20.06
C SER A 293 11.00 -19.23 20.16
N ALA A 294 11.44 -18.04 19.76
CA ALA A 294 10.58 -16.84 19.78
C ALA A 294 9.36 -16.99 18.85
N THR A 295 9.55 -17.61 17.68
CA THR A 295 8.45 -17.94 16.76
C THR A 295 7.52 -18.99 17.37
N VAL A 296 8.06 -20.00 18.04
CA VAL A 296 7.26 -20.98 18.80
C VAL A 296 6.44 -20.29 19.89
N ASP A 297 7.00 -19.34 20.63
CA ASP A 297 6.32 -18.64 21.71
C ASP A 297 5.19 -17.75 21.20
N ALA A 298 5.41 -17.04 20.08
CA ALA A 298 4.38 -16.26 19.40
C ALA A 298 3.20 -17.14 18.91
N LEU A 299 3.49 -18.34 18.41
CA LEU A 299 2.48 -19.29 17.97
C LEU A 299 1.72 -19.92 19.14
N LYS A 300 2.41 -20.26 20.24
CA LYS A 300 1.77 -20.79 21.46
C LYS A 300 0.80 -19.80 22.10
N ARG A 301 1.05 -18.49 22.01
CA ARG A 301 0.11 -17.44 22.50
C ARG A 301 -1.27 -17.53 21.86
N ARG A 302 -1.36 -18.10 20.65
CA ARG A 302 -2.61 -18.31 19.90
C ARG A 302 -3.35 -19.59 20.31
N ASN A 303 -2.81 -20.37 21.24
CA ASN A 303 -3.44 -21.56 21.84
C ASN A 303 -4.01 -22.57 20.80
N GLY A 304 -3.28 -22.82 19.72
CA GLY A 304 -3.70 -23.73 18.65
C GLY A 304 -4.65 -23.12 17.60
N HIS A 305 -5.00 -21.84 17.73
CA HIS A 305 -5.88 -21.13 16.79
C HIS A 305 -5.13 -20.36 15.69
N ALA A 306 -3.81 -20.56 15.55
CA ALA A 306 -3.05 -19.89 14.50
C ALA A 306 -3.50 -20.36 13.10
N LEU A 307 -3.67 -19.41 12.19
CA LEU A 307 -3.76 -19.68 10.75
C LEU A 307 -2.46 -19.21 10.13
N ILE A 308 -1.61 -20.16 9.75
CA ILE A 308 -0.20 -19.95 9.45
C ILE A 308 -0.01 -20.00 7.93
N TYR A 309 0.45 -18.91 7.34
CA TYR A 309 0.76 -18.82 5.91
C TYR A 309 2.25 -18.72 5.69
N VAL A 310 2.81 -19.66 4.94
CA VAL A 310 4.26 -19.79 4.73
C VAL A 310 4.63 -19.20 3.38
N PHE A 311 5.55 -18.22 3.38
CA PHE A 311 6.09 -17.59 2.18
C PHE A 311 7.38 -18.28 1.73
N GLY A 312 7.51 -18.47 0.41
CA GLY A 312 8.64 -19.17 -0.22
C GLY A 312 8.42 -20.68 -0.38
N GLY A 313 9.31 -21.33 -1.14
CA GLY A 313 9.23 -22.75 -1.45
C GLY A 313 9.90 -23.64 -0.38
N PRO A 314 9.98 -24.96 -0.60
CA PRO A 314 10.69 -25.89 0.29
C PRO A 314 12.16 -25.57 0.53
N ASN A 315 12.79 -24.79 -0.37
CA ASN A 315 14.18 -24.34 -0.23
C ASN A 315 14.34 -23.14 0.71
N GLN A 316 13.29 -22.33 0.88
CA GLN A 316 13.22 -21.20 1.81
C GLN A 316 12.69 -21.65 3.17
N VAL A 317 11.61 -22.46 3.19
CA VAL A 317 11.04 -23.01 4.42
C VAL A 317 10.76 -24.49 4.16
N SER A 318 11.57 -25.36 4.75
CA SER A 318 11.52 -26.80 4.48
C SER A 318 10.20 -27.45 4.91
N ALA A 319 9.92 -28.64 4.36
CA ALA A 319 8.77 -29.44 4.76
C ALA A 319 8.81 -29.80 6.26
N SER A 320 9.99 -29.96 6.87
CA SER A 320 10.09 -30.26 8.31
C SER A 320 9.68 -29.05 9.17
N VAL A 321 9.99 -27.82 8.73
CA VAL A 321 9.53 -26.61 9.42
C VAL A 321 8.03 -26.45 9.28
N VAL A 322 7.46 -26.70 8.09
CA VAL A 322 5.99 -26.72 7.90
C VAL A 322 5.32 -27.75 8.80
N GLN A 323 5.90 -28.95 8.91
CA GLN A 323 5.40 -29.97 9.83
C GLN A 323 5.45 -29.49 11.29
N GLN A 324 6.54 -28.85 11.71
CA GLN A 324 6.63 -28.26 13.06
C GLN A 324 5.57 -27.17 13.30
N LEU A 325 5.33 -26.29 12.32
CA LEU A 325 4.32 -25.24 12.40
C LEU A 325 2.90 -25.81 12.60
N SER A 326 2.60 -26.97 12.00
CA SER A 326 1.28 -27.61 12.11
C SER A 326 0.91 -28.08 13.51
N HIS A 327 1.87 -28.13 14.45
CA HIS A 327 1.58 -28.37 15.86
C HIS A 327 0.92 -27.17 16.56
N TYR A 328 0.94 -25.99 15.95
CA TYR A 328 0.42 -24.75 16.55
C TYR A 328 -0.79 -24.16 15.85
N GLY A 329 -1.22 -24.73 14.73
CA GLY A 329 -2.33 -24.21 13.94
C GLY A 329 -2.45 -24.83 12.55
N ALA A 330 -3.40 -24.35 11.76
CA ALA A 330 -3.53 -24.73 10.36
C ALA A 330 -2.43 -24.07 9.54
N VAL A 331 -1.79 -24.80 8.63
CA VAL A 331 -0.68 -24.28 7.81
C VAL A 331 -1.03 -24.36 6.33
N GLN A 332 -0.86 -23.24 5.63
CA GLN A 332 -0.95 -23.15 4.18
C GLN A 332 0.34 -22.55 3.63
N ARG A 333 0.90 -23.13 2.58
CA ARG A 333 1.99 -22.50 1.83
C ARG A 333 1.41 -21.61 0.74
N ILE A 334 1.93 -20.39 0.64
CA ILE A 334 1.69 -19.52 -0.51
C ILE A 334 2.53 -20.07 -1.66
N THR A 335 1.87 -20.53 -2.71
CA THR A 335 2.53 -21.14 -3.86
C THR A 335 2.01 -20.55 -5.16
N ALA A 336 2.89 -20.48 -6.15
CA ALA A 336 2.55 -20.15 -7.53
C ALA A 336 2.04 -21.39 -8.31
N ASP A 337 1.94 -22.56 -7.66
CA ASP A 337 1.38 -23.75 -8.27
C ASP A 337 -0.10 -23.55 -8.59
N ASP A 338 -0.44 -23.67 -9.88
CA ASP A 338 -1.83 -23.73 -10.33
C ASP A 338 -2.29 -25.20 -10.30
N PRO A 339 -3.28 -25.57 -9.45
CA PRO A 339 -3.78 -26.95 -9.37
C PRO A 339 -4.41 -27.46 -10.68
N VAL A 340 -4.70 -26.57 -11.65
CA VAL A 340 -5.23 -26.91 -12.98
C VAL A 340 -4.09 -27.17 -13.99
N ALA A 341 -2.87 -26.67 -13.74
CA ALA A 341 -1.73 -26.83 -14.64
C ALA A 341 -0.97 -28.14 -14.34
N PHE A 342 -1.41 -29.23 -14.95
CA PHE A 342 -0.96 -30.61 -14.65
C PHE A 342 0.52 -30.96 -14.93
N ASN A 343 1.38 -30.07 -15.45
CA ASN A 343 2.62 -30.52 -16.12
C ASN A 343 3.97 -30.05 -15.59
N THR A 344 4.07 -29.07 -14.69
CA THR A 344 5.33 -28.75 -13.97
C THR A 344 5.01 -27.94 -12.72
N PRO A 345 5.56 -28.26 -11.52
CA PRO A 345 5.51 -27.37 -10.38
C PRO A 345 6.09 -26.00 -10.76
N ALA A 346 5.40 -24.92 -10.39
CA ALA A 346 5.85 -23.58 -10.75
C ALA A 346 7.21 -23.30 -10.09
N THR A 347 8.12 -22.64 -10.80
CA THR A 347 9.35 -22.14 -10.19
C THR A 347 8.96 -21.20 -9.05
N THR A 348 9.49 -21.42 -7.85
CA THR A 348 9.27 -20.49 -6.74
C THR A 348 10.29 -19.35 -6.84
N THR A 349 9.83 -18.15 -7.14
CA THR A 349 10.61 -16.91 -7.10
C THR A 349 9.81 -15.81 -6.37
N PRO A 350 10.43 -14.71 -5.93
CA PRO A 350 9.71 -13.58 -5.32
C PRO A 350 8.58 -13.03 -6.21
N GLU A 351 8.81 -12.92 -7.52
CA GLU A 351 7.87 -12.40 -8.51
C GLU A 351 6.61 -13.27 -8.56
N ASN A 352 6.81 -14.58 -8.68
CA ASN A 352 5.75 -15.57 -8.84
C ASN A 352 4.91 -15.65 -7.56
N ILE A 353 5.57 -15.56 -6.40
CA ILE A 353 4.90 -15.50 -5.10
C ILE A 353 4.10 -14.20 -4.94
N SER A 354 4.61 -13.05 -5.43
CA SER A 354 3.86 -11.79 -5.39
C SER A 354 2.58 -11.86 -6.22
N VAL A 355 2.65 -12.44 -7.44
CA VAL A 355 1.49 -12.67 -8.30
C VAL A 355 0.52 -13.69 -7.68
N ALA A 356 1.04 -14.79 -7.14
CA ALA A 356 0.23 -15.81 -6.48
C ALA A 356 -0.54 -15.24 -5.29
N PHE A 357 0.14 -14.41 -4.47
CA PHE A 357 -0.47 -13.78 -3.31
C PHE A 357 -1.53 -12.74 -3.69
N ALA A 358 -1.32 -12.00 -4.78
CA ALA A 358 -2.32 -11.09 -5.34
C ALA A 358 -3.56 -11.82 -5.87
N LYS A 359 -3.40 -13.00 -6.47
CA LYS A 359 -4.52 -13.79 -7.01
C LYS A 359 -5.30 -14.56 -5.96
N MET A 360 -4.62 -15.05 -4.92
CA MET A 360 -5.24 -15.98 -3.99
C MET A 360 -6.24 -15.31 -3.05
N HIS A 361 -7.20 -16.09 -2.58
CA HIS A 361 -8.04 -15.77 -1.44
C HIS A 361 -8.35 -17.05 -0.66
N ASP A 362 -7.95 -17.09 0.61
CA ASP A 362 -8.35 -18.13 1.55
C ASP A 362 -9.54 -17.63 2.39
N PRO A 363 -10.75 -18.20 2.22
CA PRO A 363 -11.92 -17.80 2.99
C PRO A 363 -11.83 -18.15 4.49
N ALA A 364 -10.99 -19.13 4.89
CA ALA A 364 -10.91 -19.57 6.28
C ALA A 364 -10.22 -18.53 7.18
N GLY A 365 -9.12 -17.95 6.72
CA GLY A 365 -8.45 -16.82 7.38
C GLY A 365 -8.81 -15.45 6.80
N GLN A 366 -9.65 -15.39 5.77
CA GLN A 366 -9.92 -14.18 4.97
C GLN A 366 -8.62 -13.53 4.49
N VAL A 367 -7.67 -14.35 4.02
CA VAL A 367 -6.32 -13.92 3.63
C VAL A 367 -6.15 -13.92 2.11
N GLY A 368 -5.53 -12.87 1.59
CA GLY A 368 -5.22 -12.73 0.17
C GLY A 368 -6.22 -11.84 -0.56
N TRP A 369 -5.75 -11.24 -1.66
CA TRP A 369 -6.43 -10.14 -2.34
C TRP A 369 -7.56 -10.60 -3.27
N GLY A 370 -7.52 -11.84 -3.76
CA GLY A 370 -8.56 -12.39 -4.64
C GLY A 370 -8.68 -11.66 -5.99
N ILE A 371 -7.61 -11.03 -6.47
CA ILE A 371 -7.65 -10.19 -7.67
C ILE A 371 -7.50 -11.07 -8.91
N LEU A 372 -8.63 -11.36 -9.54
CA LEU A 372 -8.74 -12.21 -10.74
C LEU A 372 -9.27 -11.44 -11.96
N GLY A 373 -9.49 -10.14 -11.82
CA GLY A 373 -10.04 -9.26 -12.85
C GLY A 373 -9.70 -7.79 -12.56
N PRO A 374 -10.24 -6.85 -13.34
CA PRO A 374 -9.90 -5.43 -13.22
C PRO A 374 -10.59 -4.73 -12.06
N GLY A 375 -10.09 -3.54 -11.72
CA GLY A 375 -10.65 -2.62 -10.73
C GLY A 375 -9.85 -2.46 -9.45
N HIS A 376 -8.52 -2.59 -9.53
CA HIS A 376 -7.67 -2.69 -8.36
C HIS A 376 -6.43 -1.79 -8.42
N GLY A 377 -5.92 -1.42 -7.25
CA GLY A 377 -4.59 -0.85 -7.12
C GLY A 377 -3.50 -1.90 -7.23
N PHE A 378 -2.28 -1.50 -7.55
CA PHE A 378 -1.06 -2.30 -7.44
C PHE A 378 0.09 -1.42 -6.97
N THR A 379 1.01 -1.97 -6.20
CA THR A 379 2.29 -1.33 -5.89
C THR A 379 3.38 -2.17 -6.54
N LEU A 380 4.17 -1.58 -7.44
CA LEU A 380 5.33 -2.23 -8.04
C LEU A 380 6.62 -1.72 -7.38
N VAL A 381 7.41 -2.66 -6.87
CA VAL A 381 8.69 -2.37 -6.23
C VAL A 381 9.78 -3.29 -6.79
N ASN A 382 10.99 -2.76 -6.98
CA ASN A 382 12.15 -3.60 -7.26
C ASN A 382 12.47 -4.46 -6.02
N VAL A 383 12.72 -5.76 -6.18
CA VAL A 383 12.93 -6.72 -5.07
C VAL A 383 14.13 -6.37 -4.19
N SER A 384 15.11 -5.62 -4.72
CA SER A 384 16.25 -5.11 -3.94
C SER A 384 15.90 -3.87 -3.10
N ASN A 385 14.82 -3.15 -3.44
CA ASN A 385 14.33 -1.98 -2.72
C ASN A 385 13.33 -2.36 -1.63
N TRP A 386 13.80 -3.10 -0.63
CA TRP A 386 12.95 -3.49 0.49
C TRP A 386 12.48 -2.28 1.31
N GLN A 387 13.28 -1.20 1.35
CA GLN A 387 12.94 0.03 2.07
C GLN A 387 11.69 0.69 1.47
N GLY A 388 11.64 0.80 0.14
CA GLY A 388 10.44 1.25 -0.57
C GLY A 388 9.27 0.30 -0.35
N ALA A 389 9.49 -1.02 -0.31
CA ALA A 389 8.43 -1.99 -0.07
C ALA A 389 7.79 -1.89 1.33
N VAL A 390 8.56 -1.62 2.38
CA VAL A 390 7.98 -1.41 3.72
C VAL A 390 7.37 -0.02 3.86
N ALA A 391 8.00 1.01 3.28
CA ALA A 391 7.50 2.38 3.34
C ALA A 391 6.18 2.56 2.57
N SER A 392 6.02 1.87 1.44
CA SER A 392 4.82 1.92 0.58
C SER A 392 3.67 1.03 1.02
N ALA A 393 3.87 0.16 2.02
CA ALA A 393 2.84 -0.72 2.55
C ALA A 393 1.52 -0.02 2.94
N PRO A 394 1.48 1.24 3.41
CA PRO A 394 0.21 1.90 3.71
C PRO A 394 -0.67 2.16 2.47
N LEU A 395 -0.15 2.11 1.23
CA LEU A 395 -0.97 2.18 0.00
C LEU A 395 -1.99 1.05 -0.11
N SER A 396 -1.73 -0.06 0.58
CA SER A 396 -2.62 -1.23 0.69
C SER A 396 -3.65 -1.07 1.79
N HIS A 397 -3.35 -0.27 2.80
CA HIS A 397 -4.20 -0.02 3.96
C HIS A 397 -5.18 1.11 3.72
N LEU A 398 -4.68 2.25 3.23
CA LEU A 398 -5.44 3.49 3.02
C LEU A 398 -5.40 3.85 1.52
N GLY A 399 -6.40 3.39 0.76
CA GLY A 399 -6.53 3.72 -0.66
C GLY A 399 -7.12 2.59 -1.52
N PHE A 400 -6.52 2.36 -2.70
CA PHE A 400 -6.99 1.39 -3.70
C PHE A 400 -6.77 -0.09 -3.32
N HIS A 401 -6.42 -0.39 -2.08
CA HIS A 401 -6.09 -1.74 -1.62
C HIS A 401 -5.04 -2.37 -2.54
N ALA A 402 -3.92 -1.68 -2.72
CA ALA A 402 -2.89 -2.02 -3.70
C ALA A 402 -1.97 -3.15 -3.20
N PRO A 403 -2.14 -4.43 -3.59
CA PRO A 403 -1.13 -5.46 -3.35
C PRO A 403 0.22 -5.09 -3.93
N MET A 404 1.29 -5.57 -3.30
CA MET A 404 2.62 -5.47 -3.89
C MET A 404 2.89 -6.57 -4.90
N LEU A 405 3.31 -6.14 -6.08
CA LEU A 405 4.02 -6.93 -7.07
C LEU A 405 5.51 -6.56 -7.01
N VAL A 406 6.38 -7.55 -7.20
CA VAL A 406 7.82 -7.31 -7.22
C VAL A 406 8.40 -7.56 -8.61
N THR A 407 9.43 -6.79 -8.95
CA THR A 407 10.25 -7.02 -10.15
C THR A 407 11.71 -7.26 -9.76
N THR A 408 12.46 -7.93 -10.63
CA THR A 408 13.90 -8.22 -10.44
C THR A 408 14.78 -7.01 -10.73
N ASP A 409 16.10 -7.21 -10.70
CA ASP A 409 17.16 -6.22 -10.98
C ASP A 409 17.09 -5.58 -12.38
N SER A 410 16.26 -6.11 -13.30
CA SER A 410 15.97 -5.40 -14.54
C SER A 410 15.04 -4.21 -14.25
N ASN A 411 15.60 -2.99 -14.33
CA ASN A 411 14.80 -1.78 -14.22
C ASN A 411 14.00 -1.46 -15.50
N SER A 412 14.19 -2.22 -16.60
CA SER A 412 13.64 -1.88 -17.93
C SER A 412 12.66 -2.89 -18.49
N THR A 413 12.48 -4.06 -17.87
CA THR A 413 11.58 -5.09 -18.38
C THR A 413 10.91 -5.84 -17.23
N LEU A 414 9.59 -5.99 -17.30
CA LEU A 414 8.84 -6.79 -16.34
C LEU A 414 9.18 -8.28 -16.51
N PRO A 415 9.28 -9.04 -15.40
CA PRO A 415 9.20 -10.50 -15.42
C PRO A 415 7.91 -10.93 -16.11
N THR A 416 7.97 -11.99 -16.93
CA THR A 416 6.85 -12.45 -17.74
C THR A 416 5.60 -12.74 -16.90
N GLU A 417 5.76 -13.31 -15.72
CA GLU A 417 4.65 -13.64 -14.83
C GLU A 417 3.90 -12.40 -14.30
N VAL A 418 4.64 -11.31 -14.07
CA VAL A 418 4.08 -10.03 -13.62
C VAL A 418 3.42 -9.29 -14.79
N ASP A 419 4.08 -9.30 -15.94
CA ASP A 419 3.60 -8.75 -17.21
C ASP A 419 2.28 -9.40 -17.65
N ASP A 420 2.24 -10.73 -17.68
CA ASP A 420 1.03 -11.50 -18.00
C ASP A 420 -0.08 -11.27 -16.97
N TYR A 421 0.28 -11.05 -15.70
CA TYR A 421 -0.72 -10.74 -14.68
C TYR A 421 -1.37 -9.38 -14.90
N TYR A 422 -0.60 -8.32 -15.17
CA TYR A 422 -1.15 -7.00 -15.52
C TYR A 422 -2.13 -7.09 -16.69
N LYS A 423 -1.77 -7.82 -17.75
CA LYS A 423 -2.65 -8.04 -18.91
C LYS A 423 -3.90 -8.84 -18.57
N ALA A 424 -3.77 -9.85 -17.71
CA ALA A 424 -4.91 -10.69 -17.30
C ALA A 424 -5.96 -9.92 -16.50
N VAL A 425 -5.53 -8.92 -15.72
CA VAL A 425 -6.41 -8.07 -14.91
C VAL A 425 -6.66 -6.71 -15.54
N ALA A 426 -6.29 -6.51 -16.81
CA ALA A 426 -6.50 -5.26 -17.51
C ALA A 426 -8.00 -4.97 -17.70
N PRO A 427 -8.44 -3.71 -17.52
CA PRO A 427 -9.84 -3.37 -17.64
C PRO A 427 -10.33 -3.44 -19.08
N THR A 428 -11.62 -3.72 -19.25
CA THR A 428 -12.28 -3.65 -20.55
C THR A 428 -13.67 -3.03 -20.42
N PHE A 429 -14.12 -2.32 -21.46
CA PHE A 429 -15.46 -1.71 -21.50
C PHE A 429 -16.29 -2.21 -22.69
N LEU A 430 -17.62 -2.09 -22.60
CA LEU A 430 -18.53 -2.42 -23.71
C LEU A 430 -18.98 -1.17 -24.46
N ASP A 431 -19.51 -0.19 -23.73
CA ASP A 431 -20.15 1.00 -24.31
C ASP A 431 -19.27 2.24 -24.22
N SER A 432 -18.71 2.53 -23.03
CA SER A 432 -17.89 3.73 -22.80
C SER A 432 -16.72 3.46 -21.87
N PRO A 433 -15.53 4.04 -22.15
CA PRO A 433 -14.42 3.96 -21.22
C PRO A 433 -14.63 4.79 -19.95
N GLY A 434 -15.78 5.44 -19.75
CA GLY A 434 -16.15 6.14 -18.51
C GLY A 434 -16.74 5.23 -17.42
N GLU A 435 -17.08 3.98 -17.75
CA GLU A 435 -17.79 3.08 -16.83
C GLU A 435 -16.85 2.37 -15.84
N GLY A 436 -15.56 2.30 -16.16
CA GLY A 436 -14.59 1.49 -15.42
C GLY A 436 -14.94 -0.02 -15.46
N PRO A 437 -14.43 -0.81 -14.51
CA PRO A 437 -13.53 -0.41 -13.43
C PRO A 437 -12.11 -0.08 -13.93
N TYR A 438 -11.32 0.68 -13.17
CA TYR A 438 -9.95 1.08 -13.54
C TYR A 438 -8.91 0.48 -12.60
N ASN A 439 -7.74 0.18 -13.16
CA ASN A 439 -6.57 -0.15 -12.36
C ASN A 439 -5.71 1.08 -12.10
N MET A 440 -4.96 1.05 -11.01
CA MET A 440 -3.96 2.06 -10.69
C MET A 440 -2.67 1.40 -10.19
N THR A 441 -1.54 1.71 -10.83
CA THR A 441 -0.24 1.18 -10.38
C THR A 441 0.65 2.27 -9.80
N TYR A 442 1.07 2.07 -8.55
CA TYR A 442 2.08 2.88 -7.88
C TYR A 442 3.47 2.30 -8.11
N LEU A 443 4.38 3.08 -8.71
CA LEU A 443 5.77 2.68 -8.88
C LEU A 443 6.62 3.33 -7.79
N ILE A 444 7.33 2.53 -7.00
CA ILE A 444 8.11 3.03 -5.86
C ILE A 444 9.59 3.14 -6.22
N GLY A 445 10.13 4.35 -6.05
CA GLY A 445 11.55 4.64 -6.22
C GLY A 445 11.92 5.39 -7.50
N SER A 446 13.22 5.54 -7.71
CA SER A 446 13.82 6.36 -8.76
C SER A 446 13.78 5.71 -10.15
N TRP A 447 14.17 6.49 -11.17
CA TRP A 447 14.35 6.03 -12.55
C TRP A 447 15.40 4.92 -12.69
N ASN A 448 16.33 4.81 -11.75
CA ASN A 448 17.36 3.76 -11.76
C ASN A 448 16.81 2.42 -11.24
N GLN A 449 15.82 2.45 -10.35
CA GLN A 449 15.20 1.24 -9.81
C GLN A 449 14.09 0.72 -10.73
N LEU A 450 13.28 1.64 -11.27
CA LEU A 450 12.22 1.37 -12.23
C LEU A 450 12.29 2.43 -13.32
N SER A 451 12.70 2.07 -14.53
CA SER A 451 12.89 3.01 -15.63
C SER A 451 11.58 3.59 -16.14
N TRP A 452 11.68 4.66 -16.92
CA TRP A 452 10.51 5.23 -17.58
C TRP A 452 9.89 4.31 -18.65
N PRO A 453 10.66 3.65 -19.54
CA PRO A 453 10.10 2.67 -20.47
C PRO A 453 9.31 1.55 -19.76
N LEU A 454 9.78 1.09 -18.60
CA LEU A 454 9.04 0.12 -17.78
C LEU A 454 7.68 0.67 -17.32
N GLN A 455 7.66 1.91 -16.81
CA GLN A 455 6.43 2.58 -16.38
C GLN A 455 5.44 2.77 -17.53
N ALA A 456 5.91 3.21 -18.70
CA ALA A 456 5.09 3.38 -19.89
C ALA A 456 4.54 2.03 -20.41
N HIS A 457 5.32 0.95 -20.27
CA HIS A 457 4.88 -0.40 -20.62
C HIS A 457 3.75 -0.89 -19.71
N ILE A 458 3.84 -0.64 -18.40
CA ILE A 458 2.74 -0.95 -17.46
C ILE A 458 1.49 -0.14 -17.77
N ASP A 459 1.66 1.14 -18.14
CA ASP A 459 0.53 1.99 -18.56
C ASP A 459 -0.19 1.42 -19.77
N TYR A 460 0.57 0.90 -20.73
CA TYR A 460 0.05 0.26 -21.93
C TYR A 460 -0.70 -1.04 -21.59
N ASP A 461 -0.11 -1.92 -20.77
CA ASP A 461 -0.73 -3.18 -20.38
C ASP A 461 -1.99 -2.99 -19.52
N SER A 462 -2.03 -1.94 -18.72
CA SER A 462 -3.16 -1.61 -17.83
C SER A 462 -4.22 -0.73 -18.52
N GLU A 463 -4.00 -0.31 -19.77
CA GLU A 463 -4.92 0.55 -20.49
C GLU A 463 -6.23 -0.18 -20.78
N MET A 464 -7.34 0.52 -20.58
CA MET A 464 -8.65 -0.04 -20.85
C MET A 464 -8.90 -0.19 -22.35
N SER A 465 -9.40 -1.37 -22.75
CA SER A 465 -9.71 -1.68 -24.14
C SER A 465 -11.18 -2.08 -24.35
N ASN A 466 -11.72 -1.82 -25.55
CA ASN A 466 -13.08 -2.25 -25.89
C ASN A 466 -13.18 -3.78 -25.99
N ARG A 467 -14.06 -4.38 -25.19
CA ARG A 467 -14.34 -5.82 -25.20
C ARG A 467 -15.21 -6.19 -26.40
N ARG A 468 -14.63 -6.91 -27.36
CA ARG A 468 -15.38 -7.47 -28.50
C ARG A 468 -16.46 -8.45 -28.01
N VAL A 469 -17.73 -8.10 -28.20
CA VAL A 469 -18.82 -9.08 -28.17
C VAL A 469 -18.88 -9.76 -29.54
N TRP A 470 -18.86 -11.10 -29.57
CA TRP A 470 -18.78 -11.92 -30.79
C TRP A 470 -19.90 -11.65 -31.83
N SER A 471 -20.98 -10.97 -31.43
CA SER A 471 -22.12 -10.65 -32.29
C SER A 471 -22.15 -9.20 -32.81
N ASN A 472 -21.14 -8.37 -32.51
CA ASN A 472 -21.18 -6.94 -32.86
C ASN A 472 -20.12 -6.59 -33.93
N ASN A 473 -20.57 -6.31 -35.16
CA ASN A 473 -19.71 -6.01 -36.32
C ASN A 473 -19.22 -4.55 -36.40
N ASN A 474 -19.57 -3.69 -35.43
CA ASN A 474 -19.14 -2.29 -35.40
C ASN A 474 -17.80 -2.07 -34.67
N GLY A 475 -17.09 -3.14 -34.29
CA GLY A 475 -15.90 -3.09 -33.44
C GLY A 475 -14.67 -2.46 -34.09
N GLY A 476 -14.48 -1.15 -33.90
CA GLY A 476 -13.16 -0.53 -34.06
C GLY A 476 -12.19 -1.01 -32.96
N ARG A 477 -10.89 -0.95 -33.25
CA ARG A 477 -9.81 -1.25 -32.28
C ARG A 477 -9.66 -0.08 -31.31
N TYR A 478 -10.71 0.24 -30.56
CA TYR A 478 -10.72 1.41 -29.71
C TYR A 478 -10.06 1.12 -28.35
N SER A 479 -8.90 1.71 -28.10
CA SER A 479 -8.38 2.01 -26.76
C SER A 479 -8.91 3.36 -26.29
N ASP A 480 -8.89 3.66 -24.99
CA ASP A 480 -9.28 4.99 -24.47
C ASP A 480 -8.52 6.13 -25.18
N SER A 481 -7.24 5.91 -25.47
CA SER A 481 -6.39 6.82 -26.25
C SER A 481 -6.76 7.03 -27.72
N SER A 482 -7.80 6.36 -28.24
CA SER A 482 -8.18 6.38 -29.66
C SER A 482 -9.57 6.97 -29.93
N GLN A 483 -10.11 7.75 -28.99
CA GLN A 483 -11.33 8.55 -29.24
C GLN A 483 -11.06 9.62 -30.32
N PRO A 484 -11.98 9.84 -31.29
CA PRO A 484 -11.86 10.90 -32.29
C PRO A 484 -11.98 12.33 -31.71
#